data_AF-A0A8X7YUI0-F1
#
_entry.id   AF-A0A8X7YUI0-F1
#
_cell.length_a   1.000
_cell.length_b   1.000
_cell.length_c   1.000
_cell.angle_alpha   90.00
_cell.angle_beta   90.00
_cell.angle_gamma   90.00
#
_symmetry.space_group_name_H-M   'P 1'
#
loop_
_entity.id
_entity.type
_entity.pdbx_description
1 polymer ?
#
loop_
_entity_poly.entity_id
_entity_poly.type
_entity_poly.pdbx_seq_one_letter_code
_entity_poly.pdbx_strand_id
1 'polypeptide(L)'
;MAGVEKIRADFEDLLPVMANKLGGEGLIKELCNGFQLLMDKDRGVITMESLRRNSLSPELMQESRFWLEEAFEEELKSDGL
;
A
#
# COMPACT_ATOMS: atom_id res chain seq x y z
N MET A 1 11.29 -28.64 -22.08
CA MET A 1 10.94 -28.26 -20.69
C MET A 1 10.30 -26.89 -20.77
N ALA A 2 8.99 -26.78 -20.51
CA ALA A 2 8.29 -25.51 -20.55
C ALA A 2 8.83 -24.62 -19.42
N GLY A 3 9.39 -23.47 -19.79
CA GLY A 3 9.82 -22.46 -18.83
C GLY A 3 8.62 -22.02 -18.02
N VAL A 4 8.72 -22.15 -16.70
CA VAL A 4 7.77 -21.55 -15.78
C VAL A 4 7.90 -20.04 -15.97
N GLU A 5 6.92 -19.43 -16.62
CA GLU A 5 6.79 -17.98 -16.70
C GLU A 5 6.61 -17.47 -15.27
N LYS A 6 7.70 -16.93 -14.72
CA LYS A 6 7.69 -16.24 -13.44
C LYS A 6 6.82 -15.01 -13.63
N ILE A 7 5.58 -15.05 -13.12
CA ILE A 7 4.74 -13.85 -12.98
C ILE A 7 5.57 -12.86 -12.17
N ARG A 8 6.17 -11.88 -12.85
CA ARG A 8 6.70 -10.70 -12.19
C ARG A 8 5.45 -9.91 -11.84
N ALA A 9 5.08 -9.92 -10.56
CA ALA A 9 4.25 -8.85 -10.04
C ALA A 9 5.11 -7.59 -10.17
N ASP A 10 4.95 -6.90 -11.29
CA ASP A 10 5.59 -5.61 -11.48
C ASP A 10 5.04 -4.66 -10.41
N PHE A 11 5.91 -3.82 -9.87
CA PHE A 11 5.48 -2.82 -8.90
C PHE A 11 4.73 -1.72 -9.65
N GLU A 12 3.48 -1.48 -9.28
CA GLU A 12 2.68 -0.38 -9.78
C GLU A 12 2.80 0.82 -8.84
N ASP A 13 3.25 1.95 -9.38
CA ASP A 13 3.37 3.19 -8.60
C ASP A 13 2.02 3.91 -8.53
N LEU A 14 1.33 3.73 -7.40
CA LEU A 14 0.04 4.37 -7.12
C LEU A 14 0.17 5.70 -6.38
N LEU A 15 1.38 6.19 -6.10
CA LEU A 15 1.58 7.47 -5.43
C LEU A 15 0.96 8.65 -6.19
N PRO A 16 1.01 8.73 -7.53
CA PRO A 16 0.33 9.80 -8.28
C PRO A 16 -1.19 9.79 -8.09
N VAL A 17 -1.80 8.60 -8.05
CA VAL A 17 -3.25 8.45 -7.83
C VAL A 17 -3.63 8.89 -6.42
N MET A 18 -2.86 8.45 -5.42
CA MET A 18 -3.07 8.86 -4.02
C MET A 18 -2.85 10.36 -3.84
N ALA A 19 -1.82 10.96 -4.45
CA ALA A 19 -1.58 12.40 -4.40
C ALA A 19 -2.72 13.21 -5.01
N ASN A 20 -3.31 12.73 -6.11
CA ASN A 20 -4.46 13.37 -6.76
C ASN A 20 -5.72 13.31 -5.87
N LYS A 21 -5.96 12.17 -5.20
CA LYS A 21 -7.15 11.97 -4.34
C LYS A 21 -7.02 12.65 -2.96
N LEU A 22 -5.86 12.55 -2.33
CA LEU A 22 -5.63 12.99 -0.94
C LEU A 22 -5.02 14.40 -0.84
N GLY A 23 -4.43 14.90 -1.92
CA GLY A 23 -3.51 16.04 -1.88
C GLY A 23 -2.16 15.68 -1.27
N GLY A 24 -1.17 16.57 -1.41
CA GLY A 24 0.20 16.33 -0.95
C GLY A 24 0.30 16.12 0.57
N GLU A 25 -0.40 16.93 1.37
CA GLU A 25 -0.40 16.80 2.84
C GLU A 25 -1.08 15.50 3.29
N GLY A 26 -2.20 15.13 2.66
CA GLY A 26 -2.91 13.90 2.95
C GLY A 26 -2.08 12.66 2.64
N LEU A 27 -1.40 12.65 1.49
CA LEU A 27 -0.49 11.56 1.12
C LEU A 27 0.66 11.42 2.13
N ILE A 28 1.32 12.52 2.51
CA ILE A 28 2.42 12.48 3.49
C ILE A 28 1.94 11.95 4.85
N LYS A 29 0.73 12.34 5.28
CA LYS A 29 0.14 11.84 6.53
C LYS A 29 -0.04 10.33 6.50
N GLU A 30 -0.61 9.78 5.42
CA GLU A 30 -0.85 8.33 5.32
C GLU A 30 0.45 7.53 5.21
N LEU A 31 1.45 8.04 4.48
CA LEU A 31 2.79 7.43 4.45
C LEU A 31 3.44 7.42 5.85
N CYS A 32 3.30 8.50 6.61
CA CYS A 32 3.78 8.57 7.98
C CYS A 32 3.05 7.57 8.90
N ASN A 33 1.74 7.41 8.74
CA ASN A 33 0.95 6.44 9.51
C ASN A 33 1.42 5.01 9.22
N GLY A 34 1.54 4.64 7.94
CA GLY A 34 2.03 3.32 7.52
C GLY A 34 3.45 3.04 8.02
N PHE A 35 4.35 4.02 7.92
CA PHE A 35 5.70 3.91 8.49
C PHE A 35 5.66 3.68 10.00
N GLN A 36 4.86 4.48 10.73
CA GLN A 36 4.72 4.35 12.18
C GLN A 36 4.16 2.99 12.60
N LEU A 37 3.33 2.39 11.77
CA LEU A 37 2.73 1.08 12.03
C LEU A 37 3.73 -0.07 11.76
N LEU A 38 4.64 0.10 10.80
CA LEU A 38 5.63 -0.92 10.43
C LEU A 38 6.97 -0.80 11.16
N MET A 39 7.31 0.38 11.68
CA MET A 39 8.59 0.62 12.32
C MET A 39 8.73 -0.08 13.66
N ASP A 40 9.98 -0.41 14.00
CA ASP A 40 10.38 -0.64 15.37
C ASP A 40 10.37 0.71 16.11
N LYS A 41 9.54 0.81 17.16
CA LYS A 41 9.31 2.06 17.90
C LYS A 41 10.54 2.50 18.70
N ASP A 42 11.34 1.55 19.18
CA ASP A 42 12.53 1.87 19.97
C ASP A 42 13.68 2.31 19.06
N ARG A 43 13.77 1.74 17.85
CA ARG A 43 14.85 2.01 16.90
C ARG A 43 14.56 3.14 15.92
N GLY A 44 13.31 3.57 15.79
CA GLY A 44 12.97 4.66 14.88
C GLY A 44 12.92 4.26 13.39
N VAL A 45 13.05 2.97 13.05
CA VAL A 45 13.20 2.48 11.68
C VAL A 45 12.44 1.18 11.44
N ILE A 46 12.10 0.87 10.20
CA ILE A 46 11.57 -0.44 9.83
C ILE A 46 12.72 -1.46 9.88
N THR A 47 12.55 -2.49 10.70
CA THR A 47 13.46 -3.62 10.76
C THR A 47 12.82 -4.85 10.10
N MET A 48 13.63 -5.83 9.73
CA MET A 48 13.08 -7.10 9.19
C MET A 48 12.13 -7.77 10.18
N GLU A 49 12.39 -7.64 11.48
CA GLU A 49 11.56 -8.20 12.55
C GLU A 49 10.24 -7.43 12.71
N SER A 50 10.30 -6.09 12.80
CA SER A 50 9.09 -5.27 12.92
C SER A 50 8.20 -5.40 11.69
N LEU A 51 8.80 -5.46 10.51
CA LEU A 51 8.09 -5.67 9.26
C LEU A 51 7.38 -7.03 9.25
N ARG A 52 8.07 -8.13 9.58
CA ARG A 52 7.42 -9.47 9.63
C ARG A 52 6.29 -9.55 10.65
N ARG A 53 6.45 -8.90 11.79
CA ARG A 53 5.43 -8.87 12.86
C ARG A 53 4.20 -8.09 12.43
N ASN A 54 4.40 -6.93 11.81
CA ASN A 54 3.33 -5.96 11.59
C ASN A 54 2.71 -6.09 10.19
N SER A 55 3.41 -6.59 9.17
CA SER A 55 2.88 -6.74 7.81
C SER A 55 1.73 -7.75 7.68
N LEU A 56 1.51 -8.57 8.70
CA LEU A 56 0.42 -9.54 8.79
C LEU A 56 -0.68 -9.09 9.75
N SER A 57 -0.61 -7.86 10.27
CA SER A 57 -1.62 -7.34 11.18
C SER A 57 -2.95 -7.17 10.42
N PRO A 58 -4.07 -7.65 10.98
CA PRO A 58 -5.39 -7.47 10.38
C PRO A 58 -5.73 -5.99 10.13
N GLU A 59 -5.23 -5.09 10.98
CA GLU A 59 -5.46 -3.65 10.87
C GLU A 59 -4.83 -3.07 9.59
N LEU A 60 -3.59 -3.46 9.26
CA LEU A 60 -2.93 -3.09 8.00
C LEU A 60 -3.64 -3.65 6.77
N MET A 61 -4.17 -4.87 6.86
CA MET A 61 -4.90 -5.51 5.77
C MET A 61 -6.30 -4.93 5.59
N GLN A 62 -6.98 -4.52 6.65
CA GLN A 62 -8.36 -4.03 6.57
C GLN A 62 -8.43 -2.60 6.02
N GLU A 63 -7.55 -1.70 6.47
CA GLU A 63 -7.55 -0.31 5.98
C GLU A 63 -7.04 -0.22 4.54
N SER A 64 -5.96 -0.92 4.19
CA SER A 64 -5.46 -0.88 2.81
C SER A 64 -6.41 -1.58 1.83
N ARG A 65 -7.11 -2.64 2.24
CA ARG A 65 -8.11 -3.31 1.39
C ARG A 65 -9.29 -2.40 1.06
N PHE A 66 -9.81 -1.68 2.05
CA PHE A 66 -10.96 -0.78 1.84
C PHE A 66 -10.59 0.38 0.91
N TRP A 67 -9.44 1.02 1.14
CA TRP A 67 -8.93 2.09 0.27
C TRP A 67 -8.60 1.62 -1.14
N LEU A 68 -8.05 0.41 -1.31
CA LEU A 68 -7.77 -0.16 -2.62
C LEU A 68 -9.05 -0.52 -3.36
N GLU A 69 -10.04 -1.12 -2.70
CA GLU A 69 -11.33 -1.46 -3.31
C GLU A 69 -12.08 -0.20 -3.79
N GLU A 70 -12.12 0.85 -2.98
CA GLU A 70 -12.71 2.14 -3.38
C GLU A 70 -11.90 2.83 -4.49
N ALA A 71 -10.56 2.78 -4.42
CA ALA A 71 -9.72 3.35 -5.46
C ALA A 71 -9.85 2.62 -6.81
N PHE A 72 -9.98 1.28 -6.79
CA PHE A 72 -10.20 0.44 -7.97
C PHE A 72 -11.60 0.60 -8.57
N GLU A 73 -12.65 0.76 -7.75
CA GLU A 73 -14.01 0.96 -8.25
C GLU A 73 -14.18 2.29 -9.01
N GLU A 74 -13.47 3.34 -8.59
CA GLU A 74 -13.47 4.63 -9.28
C GLU A 74 -12.75 4.56 -10.64
N GLU A 75 -11.70 3.74 -10.77
CA GLU A 75 -10.99 3.50 -12.03
C GLU A 75 -11.90 2.79 -13.05
N LEU A 76 -12.61 1.73 -12.63
CA LEU A 76 -13.54 0.94 -13.46
C LEU A 76 -14.75 1.75 -13.96
N LYS A 77 -15.24 2.71 -13.18
CA LYS A 77 -16.32 3.63 -13.61
C LYS A 77 -15.83 4.70 -14.59
N SER A 78 -14.55 5.09 -14.50
CA SER A 78 -14.00 6.15 -15.34
C SER A 78 -13.66 5.69 -16.77
N ASP A 79 -13.49 4.38 -16.99
CA ASP A 79 -13.22 3.78 -18.30
C ASP A 79 -14.49 3.47 -19.15
N GLY A 80 -15.69 3.84 -18.68
CA GLY A 80 -16.89 3.84 -19.51
C GLY A 80 -17.27 2.47 -20.11
N LEU A 81 -17.53 1.48 -19.25
CA LEU A 81 -18.20 0.22 -19.62
C LEU A 81 -19.56 0.09 -18.95
#